data_AF-A0A6P3RPA9-F1
#
_entry.id   AF-A0A6P3RPA9-F1
#
_cell.length_a   1.000
_cell.length_b   1.000
_cell.length_c   1.000
_cell.angle_alpha   90.00
_cell.angle_beta   90.00
_cell.angle_gamma   90.00
#
_symmetry.space_group_name_H-M   'P 1'
#
loop_
_entity.id
_entity.type
_entity.pdbx_description
1 polymer ?
#
loop_
_entity_poly.entity_id
_entity_poly.type
_entity_poly.pdbx_seq_one_letter_code
_entity_poly.pdbx_strand_id
1 'polypeptide(L)'
;MSFTGKRFVTDESICVLGISKRNFLFQPVAELKKETDFEHRIPREQWWLKLRPLMKILAKYKASFEVSDLGQLEHVPSHGYGEPAAI
;
A
#
# COMPACT_ATOMS: atom_id res chain seq x y z
N MET A 1 -22.90 -33.77 -34.49
CA MET A 1 -22.40 -34.10 -33.12
C MET A 1 -22.58 -32.84 -32.27
N SER A 2 -23.65 -32.74 -31.47
CA SER A 2 -23.87 -31.57 -30.60
C SER A 2 -23.15 -31.78 -29.28
N PHE A 3 -22.14 -30.95 -28.99
CA PHE A 3 -21.56 -30.90 -27.64
C PHE A 3 -22.58 -30.24 -26.70
N THR A 4 -23.29 -31.04 -25.91
CA THR A 4 -24.05 -30.55 -24.75
C THR A 4 -23.07 -30.26 -23.63
N GLY A 5 -22.43 -29.09 -23.67
CA GLY A 5 -21.59 -28.61 -22.58
C GLY A 5 -22.43 -28.22 -21.36
N LYS A 6 -22.02 -28.63 -20.16
CA LYS A 6 -22.61 -28.15 -18.91
C LYS A 6 -22.24 -26.68 -18.71
N ARG A 7 -23.25 -25.81 -18.60
CA ARG A 7 -23.07 -24.37 -18.38
C ARG A 7 -23.20 -24.09 -16.89
N PHE A 8 -22.14 -23.57 -16.28
CA PHE A 8 -22.18 -23.07 -14.91
C PHE A 8 -22.63 -21.60 -14.95
N VAL A 9 -23.63 -21.25 -14.15
CA VAL A 9 -24.31 -19.93 -14.16
C VAL A 9 -24.28 -19.28 -12.76
N THR A 10 -23.58 -19.89 -11.80
CA THR A 10 -23.44 -19.31 -10.45
C THR A 10 -22.42 -18.17 -10.47
N ASP A 11 -22.60 -17.16 -9.61
CA ASP A 11 -21.74 -15.96 -9.59
C ASP A 11 -20.26 -16.32 -9.31
N GLU A 12 -20.03 -17.38 -8.52
CA GLU A 12 -18.71 -17.96 -8.23
C GLU A 12 -18.07 -18.72 -9.41
N SER A 13 -18.85 -19.07 -10.44
CA SER A 13 -18.32 -19.79 -11.61
C SER A 13 -17.59 -18.88 -12.60
N ILE A 14 -17.78 -17.55 -12.48
CA ILE A 14 -17.08 -16.56 -13.28
C ILE A 14 -15.85 -16.11 -12.50
N CYS A 15 -14.69 -16.62 -12.90
CA CYS A 15 -13.42 -16.32 -12.25
C CYS A 15 -12.39 -15.80 -13.24
N VAL A 16 -11.43 -15.05 -12.71
CA VAL A 16 -10.22 -14.64 -13.43
C VAL A 16 -9.02 -15.39 -12.85
N LEU A 17 -8.10 -15.79 -13.72
CA LEU A 17 -6.80 -16.28 -13.26
C LEU A 17 -5.93 -15.08 -12.90
N GLY A 18 -5.57 -14.97 -11.63
CA GLY A 18 -4.76 -13.89 -11.11
C GLY A 18 -3.53 -14.39 -10.35
N ILE A 19 -2.66 -13.46 -9.98
CA ILE A 19 -1.54 -13.70 -9.09
C ILE A 19 -1.81 -12.95 -7.79
N SER A 20 -1.78 -13.67 -6.67
CA SER A 20 -1.78 -13.04 -5.35
C SER A 20 -0.55 -13.50 -4.57
N LYS A 21 0.27 -12.51 -4.17
CA LYS A 21 1.55 -12.72 -3.48
C LYS A 21 2.50 -13.59 -4.32
N ARG A 22 2.53 -14.90 -4.05
CA ARG A 22 3.39 -15.88 -4.75
C ARG A 22 2.59 -17.01 -5.40
N ASN A 23 1.26 -16.93 -5.39
CA ASN A 23 0.37 -17.99 -5.86
C ASN A 23 -0.43 -17.54 -7.07
N PHE A 24 -0.69 -18.48 -7.98
CA PHE A 24 -1.68 -18.35 -9.03
C PHE A 24 -3.01 -18.87 -8.50
N LEU A 25 -4.07 -18.08 -8.59
CA LEU A 25 -5.38 -18.45 -8.09
C LEU A 25 -6.47 -18.01 -9.06
N PHE A 26 -7.53 -18.82 -9.14
CA PHE A 26 -8.76 -18.43 -9.80
C PHE A 26 -9.60 -17.64 -8.80
N GLN A 27 -9.74 -16.34 -9.04
CA GLN A 27 -10.50 -15.43 -8.18
C GLN A 27 -11.89 -15.19 -8.78
N PRO A 28 -12.98 -15.47 -8.04
CA PRO A 28 -14.32 -15.09 -8.46
C PRO A 28 -14.43 -13.58 -8.69
N VAL A 29 -15.12 -13.19 -9.76
CA VAL A 29 -15.28 -11.76 -10.13
C VAL A 29 -16.11 -11.01 -9.08
N ALA A 30 -17.06 -11.70 -8.44
CA ALA A 30 -17.89 -11.17 -7.35
C ALA A 30 -17.04 -10.69 -6.16
N GLU A 31 -16.02 -11.45 -5.79
CA GLU A 31 -15.08 -11.10 -4.74
C GLU A 31 -14.13 -9.99 -5.20
N LEU A 32 -13.59 -10.10 -6.42
CA LEU A 32 -12.70 -9.09 -7.00
C LEU A 32 -13.31 -7.68 -7.03
N LYS A 33 -14.64 -7.57 -7.22
CA LYS A 33 -15.38 -6.30 -7.20
C LYS A 33 -15.33 -5.56 -5.87
N LYS A 34 -15.20 -6.30 -4.77
CA LYS A 34 -15.08 -5.71 -3.43
C LYS A 34 -13.75 -5.00 -3.26
N GLU A 35 -12.71 -5.45 -3.96
CA GLU A 35 -11.33 -5.00 -3.78
C GLU A 35 -10.82 -4.11 -4.93
N THR A 36 -11.54 -4.06 -6.06
CA THR A 36 -11.13 -3.33 -7.26
C THR A 36 -12.24 -2.41 -7.74
N ASP A 37 -11.86 -1.20 -8.16
CA ASP A 37 -12.71 -0.35 -8.97
C ASP A 37 -12.56 -0.78 -10.44
N PHE A 38 -13.60 -1.42 -10.99
CA PHE A 38 -13.59 -1.91 -12.37
C PHE A 38 -13.74 -0.83 -13.43
N GLU A 39 -14.36 0.31 -13.10
CA GLU A 39 -14.56 1.39 -14.06
C GLU A 39 -13.21 2.05 -14.38
N HIS A 40 -12.46 2.39 -13.33
CA HIS A 40 -11.14 2.97 -13.45
C HIS A 40 -10.02 1.92 -13.59
N ARG A 41 -10.33 0.64 -13.38
CA ARG A 41 -9.41 -0.52 -13.43
C ARG A 41 -8.25 -0.40 -12.44
N ILE A 42 -8.56 0.06 -11.23
CA ILE A 42 -7.56 0.32 -10.20
C ILE A 42 -7.95 -0.42 -8.90
N PRO A 43 -7.01 -1.12 -8.24
CA PRO A 43 -7.26 -1.71 -6.92
C PRO A 43 -7.58 -0.65 -5.87
N ARG A 44 -8.42 -1.00 -4.90
CA ARG A 44 -8.72 -0.13 -3.76
C ARG A 44 -7.50 0.08 -2.86
N GLU A 45 -6.71 -0.97 -2.63
CA GLU A 45 -5.42 -0.84 -1.96
C GLU A 45 -4.28 -0.73 -2.98
N GLN A 46 -3.60 0.43 -2.98
CA GLN A 46 -2.50 0.73 -3.90
C GLN A 46 -1.17 0.74 -3.17
N TRP A 47 -0.72 -0.44 -2.73
CA TRP A 47 0.48 -0.59 -1.90
C TRP A 47 1.75 0.01 -2.53
N TRP A 48 1.89 -0.06 -3.86
CA TRP A 48 3.06 0.46 -4.56
C TRP A 48 3.17 1.99 -4.50
N LEU A 49 2.07 2.71 -4.26
CA LEU A 49 2.15 4.16 -4.09
C LEU A 49 2.92 4.55 -2.83
N LYS A 50 2.91 3.70 -1.79
CA LYS A 50 3.70 3.87 -0.57
C LYS A 50 5.21 3.78 -0.85
N LEU A 51 5.63 3.24 -2.00
CA LEU A 51 7.02 3.20 -2.44
C LEU A 51 7.49 4.51 -3.08
N ARG A 52 6.56 5.39 -3.51
CA ARG A 52 6.91 6.67 -4.17
C ARG A 52 7.86 7.54 -3.35
N PRO A 53 7.71 7.72 -2.02
CA PRO A 53 8.67 8.47 -1.21
C PRO A 53 10.08 7.88 -1.28
N LEU A 54 10.22 6.55 -1.19
CA LEU A 54 11.51 5.88 -1.28
C LEU A 54 12.15 6.12 -2.66
N MET A 55 11.37 5.98 -3.73
CA MET A 55 11.86 6.25 -5.09
C MET A 55 12.33 7.69 -5.27
N LYS A 56 11.65 8.67 -4.66
CA LYS A 56 12.07 10.08 -4.72
C LYS A 56 13.41 10.31 -4.03
N ILE A 57 13.65 9.67 -2.88
CA ILE A 57 14.93 9.74 -2.16
C ILE A 57 16.04 9.12 -3.02
N LEU A 58 15.81 7.92 -3.55
CA LEU A 58 16.79 7.21 -4.38
C LEU A 58 17.12 7.97 -5.67
N ALA A 59 16.14 8.69 -6.24
CA ALA A 59 16.36 9.55 -7.40
C ALA A 59 17.13 10.84 -7.09
N LYS A 60 17.60 11.04 -5.84
CA LYS A 60 18.22 12.30 -5.37
C LYS A 60 17.36 13.51 -5.67
N TYR A 61 16.03 13.35 -5.64
CA TYR A 61 15.12 14.45 -5.86
C TYR A 61 15.32 15.44 -4.71
N LYS A 62 15.65 16.71 -5.02
CA LYS A 62 15.71 17.77 -4.01
C LYS A 62 14.30 17.98 -3.46
N ALA A 63 13.97 17.26 -2.39
CA ALA A 63 12.71 17.37 -1.72
C ALA A 63 12.77 18.57 -0.78
N SER A 64 12.01 19.62 -1.05
CA SER A 64 11.50 20.47 0.04
C SER A 64 10.60 19.55 0.87
N PHE A 65 11.19 18.93 1.89
CA PHE A 65 10.49 18.04 2.80
C PHE A 65 9.65 18.93 3.73
N GLU A 66 8.51 19.42 3.23
CA GLU A 66 7.47 19.97 4.08
C GLU A 66 6.89 18.79 4.86
N VAL A 67 7.48 18.55 6.03
CA VAL A 67 6.96 17.65 7.04
C VAL A 67 5.68 18.29 7.57
N SER A 68 4.56 18.06 6.89
CA SER A 68 3.26 18.29 7.50
C SER A 68 3.07 17.26 8.61
N ASP A 69 3.31 17.73 9.82
CA ASP A 69 2.95 17.14 11.11
C ASP A 69 3.72 15.86 11.50
N LEU A 70 5.05 15.97 11.65
CA LEU A 70 5.73 15.17 12.67
C LEU A 70 5.27 15.74 14.02
N GLY A 71 4.49 14.96 14.74
CA GLY A 71 4.21 15.21 16.14
C GLY A 71 5.50 15.59 16.87
N GLN A 72 5.42 16.73 17.56
CA GLN A 72 6.40 17.29 18.48
C GLN A 72 7.43 16.26 18.98
N LEU A 73 8.60 16.22 18.33
CA LEU A 73 9.77 15.61 18.95
C LEU A 73 10.41 16.72 19.79
N GLU A 74 9.92 16.87 21.02
CA GLU A 74 10.51 17.81 21.98
C GLU A 74 11.98 17.44 22.21
N HIS A 75 12.85 18.41 21.96
CA HIS A 75 14.27 18.34 22.23
C HIS A 75 14.47 18.36 23.75
N VAL A 76 14.89 17.25 24.35
CA VAL A 76 15.38 17.23 25.73
C VAL A 76 16.67 18.07 25.76
N PRO A 77 16.72 19.21 26.46
CA PRO A 77 17.97 19.95 26.60
C PRO A 77 18.85 19.21 27.60
N SER A 78 19.92 18.60 27.09
CA SER A 78 21.07 18.22 27.90
C SER A 78 21.73 19.49 28.41
N HIS A 79 21.31 19.97 29.58
CA HIS A 79 21.99 21.06 30.27
C HIS A 79 23.16 20.51 31.09
N GLY A 80 24.36 20.64 30.54
CA GLY A 80 25.60 20.54 31.30
C GLY A 80 26.20 21.93 31.55
N TYR A 81 26.73 22.07 32.78
CA TYR A 81 27.94 22.82 33.20
C TYR A 81 27.85 24.28 33.71
N GLY A 82 28.34 24.48 34.96
CA GLY A 82 28.94 25.71 35.55
C GLY A 82 28.41 26.09 36.96
N GLU A 83 28.92 25.55 38.09
CA GLU A 83 30.05 26.02 38.97
C GLU A 83 29.71 27.29 39.82
N PRO A 84 30.06 27.52 41.14
CA PRO A 84 31.27 27.16 41.92
C PRO A 84 31.07 26.67 43.39
N ALA A 85 32.20 26.48 44.08
CA ALA A 85 32.43 25.98 45.44
C ALA A 85 31.82 26.80 46.62
N ALA A 86 31.97 26.21 47.82
CA ALA A 86 31.56 26.60 49.20
C ALA A 86 30.16 26.08 49.60
N ILE A 87 29.96 25.36 50.70
CA ILE A 87 30.54 25.44 52.06
C ILE A 87 30.61 24.04 52.70
#